data_AF-A0A9E6C0F0-F1
#
_entry.id   AF-A0A9E6C0F0-F1
#
_cell.length_a   1.000
_cell.length_b   1.000
_cell.length_c   1.000
_cell.angle_alpha   90.00
_cell.angle_beta   90.00
_cell.angle_gamma   90.00
#
_symmetry.space_group_name_H-M   'P 1'
#
loop_
_entity.id
_entity.type
_entity.pdbx_description
1 polymer ?
#
loop_
_entity_poly.entity_id
_entity_poly.type
_entity_poly.pdbx_seq_one_letter_code
_entity_poly.pdbx_strand_id
1 'polypeptide(L)'
;MRKPLAFILAALLVGAIAGPVSATPPGEDGSHKVTICHVTNSVSNPWVIVEVDVAAFDGAGANDHTRHISQDGRRDVPATDGVCPASSSTTTTASTAT
;
A
#
# COMPACT_ATOMS: atom_id res chain seq x y z
N MET A 1 -7.35 -28.17 52.72
CA MET A 1 -5.90 -28.03 52.49
C MET A 1 -5.56 -28.47 51.08
N ARG A 2 -5.00 -27.55 50.28
CA ARG A 2 -3.96 -27.72 49.25
C ARG A 2 -3.95 -29.02 48.44
N LYS A 3 -4.21 -28.92 47.13
CA LYS A 3 -3.17 -29.23 46.10
C LYS A 3 -3.39 -28.33 44.86
N PRO A 4 -2.59 -27.26 44.68
CA PRO A 4 -2.69 -26.34 43.54
C PRO A 4 -2.00 -26.90 42.28
N LEU A 5 -2.08 -28.21 42.05
CA LEU A 5 -1.32 -28.87 40.96
C LEU A 5 -2.01 -28.73 39.59
N ALA A 6 -3.31 -28.43 39.54
CA ALA A 6 -4.03 -28.33 38.28
C ALA A 6 -3.71 -27.06 37.46
N PHE A 7 -3.18 -26.01 38.09
CA PHE A 7 -2.92 -24.73 37.41
C PHE A 7 -1.48 -24.56 36.89
N ILE A 8 -0.53 -25.44 37.25
CA ILE A 8 0.88 -25.27 36.86
C ILE A 8 1.19 -25.92 35.50
N LEU A 9 0.38 -26.86 35.01
CA LEU A 9 0.67 -27.57 33.75
C LEU A 9 0.26 -26.79 32.48
N ALA A 10 -0.58 -25.75 32.59
CA ALA A 10 -1.03 -24.98 31.42
C ALA A 10 -0.10 -23.80 31.05
N ALA A 11 0.87 -23.45 31.90
CA ALA A 11 1.69 -22.25 31.72
C ALA A 11 3.00 -22.45 30.94
N LEU A 12 3.32 -23.69 30.53
CA LEU A 12 4.65 -24.04 29.98
C LEU A 12 4.71 -24.24 28.45
N LEU A 13 3.61 -23.99 27.72
CA LEU A 13 3.58 -24.13 26.25
C LEU A 13 3.42 -22.81 25.47
N VAL A 14 3.43 -21.66 26.12
CA VAL A 14 3.24 -20.34 25.46
C VAL A 14 4.58 -19.62 25.17
N GLY A 15 5.71 -20.20 25.56
CA GLY A 15 7.04 -19.61 25.35
C GLY A 15 7.72 -20.09 24.07
N ALA A 16 7.97 -19.15 23.15
CA ALA A 16 8.84 -19.25 21.97
C ALA A 16 8.26 -19.80 20.65
N ILE A 17 7.50 -18.95 19.94
CA ILE A 17 7.39 -19.00 18.46
C ILE A 17 8.02 -17.76 17.79
N ALA A 18 9.01 -17.13 18.43
CA ALA A 18 9.72 -16.00 17.84
C ALA A 18 10.65 -16.48 16.71
N GLY A 19 10.09 -16.67 15.51
CA GLY A 19 10.85 -16.87 14.28
C GLY A 19 11.56 -15.58 13.85
N PRO A 20 12.58 -15.66 12.98
CA PRO A 20 13.25 -14.48 12.44
C PRO A 20 12.26 -13.65 11.61
N VAL A 21 12.15 -12.37 11.95
CA VAL A 21 11.51 -11.37 11.09
C VAL A 21 12.58 -10.79 10.17
N SER A 22 12.51 -11.10 8.88
CA SER A 22 13.39 -10.50 7.87
C SER A 22 12.77 -9.21 7.35
N ALA A 23 13.61 -8.20 7.09
CA ALA A 23 13.19 -7.01 6.38
C ALA A 23 12.83 -7.35 4.92
N THR A 24 11.91 -6.58 4.34
CA THR A 24 11.63 -6.64 2.90
C THR A 24 12.83 -6.15 2.10
N PRO A 25 13.12 -6.71 0.91
CA PRO A 25 14.21 -6.21 0.05
C PRO A 25 14.00 -4.75 -0.35
N PRO A 26 15.09 -3.96 -0.52
CA PRO A 26 15.00 -2.63 -1.10
C PRO A 26 14.67 -2.67 -2.61
N GLY A 27 14.34 -1.51 -3.18
CA GLY A 27 14.18 -1.31 -4.61
C GLY A 27 15.51 -1.34 -5.37
N GLU A 28 15.43 -1.10 -6.69
CA GLU A 28 16.57 -1.17 -7.61
C GLU A 28 17.69 -0.15 -7.28
N ASP A 29 17.32 0.99 -6.70
CA ASP A 29 18.22 2.05 -6.26
C ASP A 29 18.80 1.81 -4.85
N GLY A 30 18.44 0.69 -4.21
CA GLY A 30 18.81 0.38 -2.83
C GLY A 30 17.98 1.12 -1.78
N SER A 31 16.99 1.93 -2.18
CA SER A 31 16.06 2.60 -1.28
C SER A 31 14.91 1.68 -0.88
N HIS A 32 14.43 1.85 0.35
CA HIS A 32 13.16 1.24 0.77
C HIS A 32 11.96 2.14 0.48
N LYS A 33 12.17 3.35 -0.04
CA LYS A 33 11.11 4.33 -0.26
C LYS A 33 10.89 4.62 -1.73
N VAL A 34 9.62 4.70 -2.09
CA VAL A 34 9.15 5.15 -3.40
C VAL A 34 8.11 6.24 -3.21
N THR A 35 8.24 7.33 -3.97
CA THR A 35 7.20 8.35 -4.07
C THR A 35 6.19 7.93 -5.12
N ILE A 36 4.92 7.86 -4.73
CA ILE A 36 3.83 7.45 -5.62
C ILE A 36 2.76 8.53 -5.70
N CYS A 37 2.04 8.50 -6.81
CA CYS A 37 0.76 9.16 -6.98
C CYS A 37 -0.32 8.17 -6.57
N HIS A 38 -0.81 8.34 -5.35
CA HIS A 38 -1.89 7.54 -4.81
C HIS A 38 -3.23 8.01 -5.39
N VAL A 39 -3.93 7.13 -6.08
CA VAL A 39 -5.20 7.44 -6.73
C VAL A 39 -6.29 7.65 -5.69
N THR A 40 -7.12 8.68 -5.90
CA THR A 40 -8.34 8.88 -5.10
C THR A 40 -9.58 8.83 -6.00
N ASN A 41 -10.75 8.69 -5.38
CA ASN A 41 -12.04 8.81 -6.09
C ASN A 41 -12.56 10.26 -6.15
N SER A 42 -11.73 11.26 -5.82
CA SER A 42 -12.11 12.68 -5.92
C SER A 42 -11.88 13.20 -7.34
N VAL A 43 -12.92 13.79 -7.94
CA VAL A 43 -12.84 14.45 -9.25
C VAL A 43 -11.93 15.68 -9.18
N SER A 44 -11.99 16.45 -8.09
CA SER A 44 -11.21 17.69 -7.92
C SER A 44 -9.80 17.44 -7.39
N ASN A 45 -9.55 16.28 -6.75
CA ASN A 45 -8.24 15.90 -6.22
C ASN A 45 -7.90 14.44 -6.56
N PRO A 46 -7.66 14.13 -7.84
CA PRO A 46 -7.50 12.76 -8.36
C PRO A 46 -6.34 11.96 -7.78
N TRP A 47 -5.32 12.65 -7.25
CA TRP A 47 -4.04 12.10 -6.86
C TRP A 47 -3.54 12.78 -5.59
N VAL A 48 -2.93 11.99 -4.70
CA VAL A 48 -2.16 12.51 -3.56
C VAL A 48 -0.75 11.93 -3.65
N ILE A 49 0.26 12.78 -3.51
CA ILE A 49 1.65 12.32 -3.48
C ILE A 49 1.94 11.81 -2.08
N VAL A 50 2.40 10.57 -1.99
CA VAL A 50 2.81 9.93 -0.73
C VAL A 50 4.12 9.19 -0.93
N GLU A 51 4.92 9.12 0.12
CA GLU A 51 6.10 8.26 0.17
C GLU A 51 5.78 7.00 0.95
N VAL A 52 5.95 5.84 0.32
CA VAL A 52 5.64 4.53 0.90
C VAL A 52 6.84 3.60 0.81
N ASP A 53 6.77 2.48 1.52
CA ASP A 53 7.77 1.43 1.34
C ASP A 53 7.65 0.77 -0.06
N VAL A 54 8.76 0.42 -0.69
CA VAL A 54 8.77 -0.28 -1.99
C VAL A 54 7.99 -1.60 -1.94
N ALA A 55 8.02 -2.29 -0.79
CA ALA A 55 7.25 -3.51 -0.59
C ALA A 55 5.75 -3.23 -0.44
N ALA A 56 5.37 -2.03 0.00
CA ALA A 56 3.97 -1.57 0.06
C ALA A 56 3.46 -1.17 -1.34
N PHE A 57 4.31 -0.65 -2.22
CA PHE A 57 3.87 -0.29 -3.57
C PHE A 57 3.60 -1.54 -4.43
N ASP A 58 4.63 -2.30 -4.76
CA ASP A 58 4.54 -3.45 -5.67
C ASP A 58 4.50 -4.78 -4.91
N GLY A 59 5.38 -4.97 -3.93
CA GLY A 59 5.38 -6.16 -3.06
C GLY A 59 5.32 -7.49 -3.83
N ALA A 60 6.13 -7.64 -4.88
CA ALA A 60 6.10 -8.75 -5.84
C ALA A 60 4.76 -8.86 -6.61
N GLY A 61 4.16 -7.73 -6.97
CA GLY A 61 2.88 -7.62 -7.68
C GLY A 61 1.64 -7.98 -6.84
N ALA A 62 1.78 -8.12 -5.53
CA ALA A 62 0.72 -8.59 -4.65
C ALA A 62 0.30 -7.59 -3.56
N ASN A 63 0.79 -6.34 -3.61
CA ASN A 63 0.43 -5.33 -2.62
C ASN A 63 -0.84 -4.52 -2.96
N ASP A 64 -1.41 -3.87 -1.95
CA ASP A 64 -2.66 -3.12 -2.04
C ASP A 64 -2.52 -1.88 -2.93
N HIS A 65 -1.36 -1.22 -2.96
CA HIS A 65 -1.19 -0.01 -3.77
C HIS A 65 -1.23 -0.27 -5.29
N THR A 66 -0.66 -1.37 -5.80
CA THR A 66 -0.78 -1.76 -7.22
C THR A 66 -2.16 -2.34 -7.59
N ARG A 67 -2.92 -2.77 -6.59
CA ARG A 67 -4.25 -3.41 -6.73
C ARG A 67 -5.41 -2.49 -6.36
N HIS A 68 -5.14 -1.32 -5.80
CA HIS A 68 -6.12 -0.28 -5.54
C HIS A 68 -6.49 0.39 -6.86
N ILE A 69 -7.72 0.14 -7.31
CA ILE A 69 -8.26 0.69 -8.56
C ILE A 69 -9.40 1.65 -8.20
N SER A 70 -9.34 2.88 -8.69
CA SER A 70 -10.41 3.87 -8.58
C SER A 70 -11.62 3.47 -9.43
N GLN A 71 -12.76 4.13 -9.18
CA GLN A 71 -14.02 3.86 -9.90
C GLN A 71 -13.91 4.06 -11.43
N ASP A 72 -12.99 4.91 -11.87
CA ASP A 72 -12.69 5.19 -13.28
C ASP A 72 -11.52 4.38 -13.85
N GLY A 73 -11.04 3.37 -13.12
CA GLY A 73 -10.06 2.39 -13.61
C GLY A 73 -8.59 2.80 -13.49
N ARG A 74 -8.29 3.92 -12.82
CA ARG A 74 -6.90 4.35 -12.51
C ARG A 74 -6.36 3.58 -11.30
N ARG A 75 -5.04 3.54 -11.14
CA ARG A 75 -4.34 2.86 -10.04
C ARG A 75 -3.17 3.71 -9.55
N ASP A 76 -2.58 3.35 -8.43
CA ASP A 76 -1.37 4.02 -7.96
C ASP A 76 -0.22 3.82 -8.95
N VAL A 77 0.59 4.85 -9.14
CA VAL A 77 1.74 4.85 -10.05
C VAL A 77 2.94 5.54 -9.41
N PRO A 78 4.19 5.26 -9.83
CA PRO A 78 5.33 6.05 -9.41
C PRO A 78 5.16 7.52 -9.80
N ALA A 79 5.55 8.44 -8.92
CA ALA A 79 5.58 9.86 -9.25
C ALA A 79 6.88 10.17 -10.03
N THR A 80 6.75 10.71 -11.24
CA THR A 80 7.92 11.14 -12.02
C THR A 80 8.27 12.56 -11.64
N ASP A 81 9.46 12.78 -11.08
CA ASP A 81 9.92 14.10 -10.60
C ASP A 81 8.94 14.78 -9.63
N GLY A 82 8.22 13.99 -8.83
CA GLY A 82 7.20 14.48 -7.91
C GLY A 82 5.91 14.97 -8.60
N VAL A 83 5.68 14.60 -9.86
CA VAL A 83 4.50 14.99 -10.63
C VAL A 83 3.60 13.78 -10.88
N CYS A 84 2.29 13.99 -10.71
CA CYS A 84 1.27 12.99 -10.99
C CYS A 84 0.66 13.13 -12.38
N PRO A 85 0.11 12.05 -12.96
CA PRO A 85 -0.60 12.13 -14.23
C PRO A 85 -1.66 13.22 -14.18
N ALA A 86 -1.80 13.97 -15.29
CA ALA A 86 -2.90 14.89 -15.41
C ALA A 86 -4.20 14.12 -15.15
N SER A 87 -5.04 14.66 -14.26
CA SER A 87 -6.38 14.14 -14.05
C SER A 87 -6.99 13.96 -15.43
N SER A 88 -7.34 12.73 -15.82
CA SER A 88 -8.19 12.50 -16.98
C SER A 88 -9.59 12.98 -16.62
N SER A 89 -9.74 14.28 -16.39
CA SER A 89 -10.97 14.98 -16.74
C SER A 89 -11.13 14.73 -18.21
N THR A 90 -11.94 13.72 -18.54
CA THR A 90 -12.68 13.67 -19.79
C THR A 90 -13.21 15.07 -20.02
N THR A 91 -12.49 15.84 -20.83
CA THR A 91 -13.01 17.00 -21.51
C THR A 91 -14.21 16.46 -22.26
N THR A 92 -15.39 16.64 -21.68
CA THR A 92 -16.61 16.72 -22.45
C THR A 92 -16.36 17.83 -23.45
N THR A 93 -15.85 17.47 -24.63
CA THR A 93 -15.99 18.28 -25.83
C THR A 93 -17.49 18.37 -26.04
N ALA A 94 -18.10 19.38 -25.42
CA ALA A 94 -19.35 19.93 -25.88
C ALA A 94 -19.06 20.51 -27.26
N SER A 95 -19.11 19.66 -28.28
CA SER A 95 -19.24 20.11 -29.66
C SER A 95 -20.63 20.72 -29.79
N THR A 96 -20.64 22.03 -29.62
CA THR A 96 -21.51 23.03 -30.21
C THR A 96 -22.46 22.47 -31.27
N ALA A 97 -23.75 22.60 -30.97
CA ALA A 97 -24.80 22.59 -31.97
C ALA A 97 -24.60 23.75 -32.96
N THR A 98 -24.67 23.45 -34.26
CA THR A 98 -25.20 24.36 -35.29
C THR A 98 -25.75 23.51 -36.43
#